data_AF-A0A961BES9-F1
#
_entry.id   AF-A0A961BES9-F1
#
_cell.length_a   1.000
_cell.length_b   1.000
_cell.length_c   1.000
_cell.angle_alpha   90.00
_cell.angle_beta   90.00
_cell.angle_gamma   90.00
#
_symmetry.space_group_name_H-M   'P 1'
#
loop_
_entity.id
_entity.type
_entity.pdbx_description
1 polymer ?
#
loop_
_entity_poly.entity_id
_entity_poly.type
_entity_poly.pdbx_seq_one_letter_code
_entity_poly.pdbx_strand_id
1 'polypeptide(L)'
;LWMHEPHTPFHTVPKYEWRFRDMKNREDQIYASVLSHADDRIGEVLAALDRLKLSDNTLVIFSSDNGPARATKPTALELQYDTATGAGWGIAASKGITAGRKGYKAALFEGGINVPFIARWPGKIAAGKIDNTSLISAVDLLPTFCELAGATLPKGYQPDGISQVQVLQGKASVTRTKPLFWKMGGGKDSEFHWANYAVVDQRWKLLTTADAKRVELYDIAADPLEMQDLAAEKADMVKGIVAKLEAWKATLPEKPSGDVFSAERSQ
;
A
#
# COMPACT_ATOMS: atom_id res chain seq x y z
N LEU A 1 1.76 7.64 -12.76
CA LEU A 1 1.15 6.69 -13.72
C LEU A 1 0.30 5.74 -12.90
N TRP A 2 -1.00 5.67 -13.17
CA TRP A 2 -1.89 4.70 -12.54
C TRP A 2 -2.09 3.53 -13.49
N MET A 3 -1.67 2.35 -13.07
CA MET A 3 -1.86 1.11 -13.83
C MET A 3 -3.11 0.40 -13.33
N HIS A 4 -3.83 -0.25 -14.24
CA HIS A 4 -5.00 -1.04 -13.86
C HIS A 4 -4.58 -2.39 -13.28
N GLU A 5 -3.52 -2.98 -13.81
CA GLU A 5 -3.05 -4.30 -13.40
C GLU A 5 -2.53 -4.30 -11.94
N PRO A 6 -2.77 -5.38 -11.18
CA PRO A 6 -3.48 -6.61 -11.55
C PRO A 6 -4.95 -6.60 -11.08
N HIS A 7 -5.66 -5.47 -11.17
CA HIS A 7 -7.07 -5.44 -10.79
C HIS A 7 -7.93 -6.26 -11.77
N THR A 8 -9.02 -6.86 -11.27
CA THR A 8 -10.01 -7.52 -12.14
C THR A 8 -10.76 -6.50 -13.02
N PRO A 9 -11.23 -6.89 -14.22
CA PRO A 9 -10.99 -8.17 -14.88
C PRO A 9 -9.58 -8.26 -15.49
N PHE A 10 -9.02 -9.47 -15.54
CA PHE A 10 -7.65 -9.73 -16.02
C PHE A 10 -7.61 -9.85 -17.54
N HIS A 11 -6.94 -8.91 -18.21
CA HIS A 11 -6.78 -8.89 -19.66
C HIS A 11 -5.46 -9.56 -20.08
N THR A 12 -5.56 -10.72 -20.71
CA THR A 12 -4.38 -11.49 -21.15
C THR A 12 -4.00 -11.17 -22.59
N VAL A 13 -2.70 -11.07 -22.87
CA VAL A 13 -2.16 -10.97 -24.24
C VAL A 13 -1.37 -12.25 -24.56
N PRO A 14 -1.52 -12.85 -25.76
CA PRO A 14 -0.90 -14.14 -26.10
C PRO A 14 0.61 -14.22 -25.85
N LYS A 15 1.34 -13.12 -26.11
CA LYS A 15 2.78 -13.02 -25.82
C LYS A 15 3.11 -13.37 -24.36
N TYR A 16 2.34 -12.85 -23.41
CA TYR A 16 2.61 -13.04 -21.98
C TYR A 16 2.05 -14.36 -21.47
N GLU A 17 0.92 -14.85 -22.00
CA GLU A 17 0.45 -16.19 -21.68
C GLU A 17 1.46 -17.27 -22.11
N TRP A 18 2.09 -17.07 -23.27
CA TRP A 18 3.14 -17.95 -23.77
C TRP A 18 4.37 -18.02 -22.85
N ARG A 19 4.73 -16.93 -22.16
CA ARG A 19 5.84 -16.93 -21.17
C ARG A 19 5.59 -17.91 -20.02
N PHE A 20 4.33 -18.17 -19.70
CA PHE A 20 3.91 -19.01 -18.58
C PHE A 20 3.16 -20.28 -19.02
N ARG A 21 3.32 -20.70 -20.28
CA ARG A 21 2.61 -21.86 -20.89
C ARG A 21 2.81 -23.20 -20.16
N ASP A 22 3.90 -23.34 -19.41
CA ASP A 22 4.24 -24.56 -18.68
C ASP A 22 3.65 -24.59 -17.25
N MET A 23 2.94 -23.53 -16.83
CA MET A 23 2.22 -23.51 -15.56
C MET A 23 1.01 -24.45 -15.61
N LYS A 24 0.90 -25.33 -14.62
CA LYS A 24 -0.15 -26.35 -14.56
C LYS A 24 -1.54 -25.78 -14.28
N ASN A 25 -1.62 -24.69 -13.52
CA ASN A 25 -2.86 -24.06 -13.13
C ASN A 25 -3.14 -22.85 -14.04
N ARG A 26 -4.34 -22.83 -14.64
CA ARG A 26 -4.72 -21.80 -15.61
C ARG A 26 -4.87 -20.43 -14.96
N GLU A 27 -5.40 -20.38 -13.74
CA GLU A 27 -5.58 -19.14 -12.99
C GLU A 27 -4.24 -18.51 -12.60
N ASP A 28 -3.26 -19.32 -12.18
CA ASP A 28 -1.88 -18.88 -11.92
C ASP A 28 -1.21 -18.36 -13.20
N GLN A 29 -1.41 -19.05 -14.33
CA GLN A 29 -0.91 -18.61 -15.64
C GLN A 29 -1.48 -17.23 -16.02
N ILE A 30 -2.80 -17.03 -15.88
CA ILE A 30 -3.46 -15.75 -16.18
C ILE A 30 -2.86 -14.65 -15.30
N TYR A 31 -2.80 -14.85 -13.99
CA TYR A 31 -2.28 -13.86 -13.05
C TYR A 31 -0.82 -13.48 -13.35
N ALA A 32 0.04 -14.48 -13.57
CA ALA A 32 1.43 -14.26 -13.93
C ALA A 32 1.59 -13.52 -15.27
N SER A 33 0.75 -13.84 -16.25
CA SER A 33 0.77 -13.18 -17.57
C SER A 33 0.44 -11.69 -17.49
N VAL A 34 -0.56 -11.31 -16.68
CA VAL A 34 -0.94 -9.91 -16.47
C VAL A 34 0.14 -9.14 -15.73
N LEU A 35 0.73 -9.73 -14.69
CA LEU A 35 1.86 -9.12 -13.98
C LEU A 35 3.07 -8.93 -14.89
N SER A 36 3.41 -9.91 -15.71
CA SER A 36 4.54 -9.80 -16.65
C SER A 36 4.27 -8.78 -17.76
N HIS A 37 3.02 -8.62 -18.18
CA HIS A 37 2.64 -7.56 -19.10
C HIS A 37 2.84 -6.18 -18.46
N ALA A 38 2.32 -5.99 -17.25
CA ALA A 38 2.49 -4.77 -16.47
C ALA A 38 3.98 -4.41 -16.29
N ASP A 39 4.82 -5.39 -15.94
CA ASP A 39 6.26 -5.20 -15.79
C ASP A 39 6.96 -4.73 -17.09
N ASP A 40 6.68 -5.37 -18.23
CA ASP A 40 7.20 -4.93 -19.54
C ASP A 40 6.77 -3.47 -19.86
N ARG A 41 5.55 -3.06 -19.48
CA ARG A 41 5.07 -1.68 -19.69
C ARG A 41 5.75 -0.67 -18.78
N ILE A 42 6.06 -1.03 -17.53
CA ILE A 42 6.91 -0.22 -16.65
C ILE A 42 8.30 -0.09 -17.26
N GLY A 43 8.86 -1.19 -17.78
CA GLY A 43 10.14 -1.19 -18.47
C GLY A 43 10.20 -0.22 -19.65
N GLU A 44 9.13 -0.10 -20.43
CA GLU A 44 9.04 0.88 -21.53
C GLU A 44 9.09 2.34 -21.04
N VAL A 45 8.43 2.65 -19.92
CA VAL A 45 8.51 4.00 -19.30
C VAL A 45 9.93 4.29 -18.84
N LEU A 46 10.57 3.33 -18.16
CA LEU A 46 11.95 3.48 -17.70
C LEU A 46 12.93 3.64 -18.86
N ALA A 47 12.79 2.82 -19.90
CA ALA A 47 13.60 2.92 -21.11
C ALA A 47 13.39 4.25 -21.85
N ALA A 48 12.17 4.81 -21.81
CA ALA A 48 11.91 6.14 -22.35
C ALA A 48 12.65 7.24 -21.56
N LEU A 49 12.68 7.17 -20.23
CA LEU A 49 13.46 8.10 -19.40
C LEU A 49 14.95 8.03 -19.75
N ASP A 50 15.50 6.83 -19.91
CA ASP A 50 16.91 6.64 -20.26
C ASP A 50 17.19 7.17 -21.69
N ARG A 51 16.36 6.81 -22.68
CA ARG A 51 16.48 7.27 -24.08
C ARG A 51 16.43 8.79 -24.19
N LEU A 52 15.58 9.44 -23.39
CA LEU A 52 15.43 10.89 -23.35
C LEU A 52 16.46 11.59 -22.45
N LYS A 53 17.36 10.83 -21.80
CA LYS A 53 18.37 11.33 -20.87
C LYS A 53 17.78 12.11 -19.68
N LEU A 54 16.62 11.67 -19.19
CA LEU A 54 15.92 12.29 -18.06
C LEU A 54 16.15 11.56 -16.74
N SER A 55 16.72 10.36 -16.77
CA SER A 55 16.81 9.48 -15.60
C SER A 55 17.54 10.08 -14.41
N ASP A 56 18.65 10.81 -14.64
CA ASP A 56 19.44 11.40 -13.55
C ASP A 56 18.68 12.51 -12.78
N ASN A 57 17.66 13.11 -13.42
CA ASN A 57 16.81 14.13 -12.83
C ASN A 57 15.36 13.67 -12.62
N THR A 58 15.14 12.35 -12.53
CA THR A 58 13.82 11.78 -12.32
C THR A 58 13.84 10.82 -11.12
N LEU A 59 13.09 11.16 -10.08
CA LEU A 59 12.73 10.21 -9.03
C LEU A 59 11.59 9.31 -9.55
N VAL A 60 11.83 8.01 -9.60
CA VAL A 60 10.80 7.01 -9.88
C VAL A 60 10.48 6.26 -8.59
N ILE A 61 9.20 6.21 -8.23
CA ILE A 61 8.67 5.37 -7.14
C ILE A 61 7.68 4.38 -7.75
N PHE A 62 7.86 3.10 -7.44
CA PHE A 62 6.91 2.02 -7.73
C PHE A 62 6.28 1.53 -6.42
N SER A 63 4.95 1.43 -6.38
CA SER A 63 4.18 0.92 -5.24
C SER A 63 2.84 0.34 -5.70
N SER A 64 2.16 -0.38 -4.81
CA SER A 64 0.73 -0.74 -4.92
C SER A 64 -0.14 0.21 -4.09
N ASP A 65 -1.44 0.28 -4.37
CA ASP A 65 -2.42 1.05 -3.60
C ASP A 65 -2.95 0.29 -2.36
N ASN A 66 -2.94 -1.05 -2.43
CA ASN A 66 -3.31 -1.96 -1.35
C ASN A 66 -2.68 -3.35 -1.51
N GLY A 67 -2.84 -4.19 -0.49
CA GLY A 67 -2.54 -5.61 -0.55
C GLY A 67 -3.40 -6.35 -1.57
N PRO A 68 -2.97 -7.54 -2.02
CA PRO A 68 -3.59 -8.22 -3.15
C PRO A 68 -4.99 -8.73 -2.85
N ALA A 69 -5.83 -8.83 -3.88
CA ALA A 69 -7.08 -9.57 -3.81
C ALA A 69 -6.84 -11.09 -3.89
N ARG A 70 -7.78 -11.86 -3.34
CA ARG A 70 -7.91 -13.31 -3.55
C ARG A 70 -9.38 -13.71 -3.57
N ALA A 71 -9.70 -14.78 -4.29
CA ALA A 71 -11.00 -15.43 -4.16
C ALA A 71 -11.15 -16.00 -2.73
N THR A 72 -12.25 -15.66 -2.05
CA THR A 72 -12.52 -16.08 -0.66
C THR A 72 -13.15 -17.47 -0.55
N LYS A 73 -13.58 -18.04 -1.68
CA LYS A 73 -14.19 -19.37 -1.81
C LYS A 73 -13.79 -19.97 -3.16
N PRO A 74 -13.90 -21.30 -3.35
CA PRO A 74 -13.81 -21.90 -4.68
C PRO A 74 -14.73 -21.14 -5.64
N THR A 75 -14.15 -20.56 -6.69
CA THR A 75 -14.84 -19.70 -7.66
C THR A 75 -14.49 -20.23 -9.04
N ALA A 76 -15.49 -20.40 -9.91
CA ALA A 76 -15.27 -20.85 -11.27
C ALA A 76 -14.45 -19.82 -12.07
N LEU A 77 -13.56 -20.30 -12.93
CA LEU A 77 -12.83 -19.44 -13.85
C LEU A 77 -13.75 -18.99 -14.98
N GLU A 78 -14.26 -17.77 -14.87
CA GLU A 78 -15.20 -17.16 -15.81
C GLU A 78 -14.75 -15.77 -16.22
N LEU A 79 -15.32 -15.27 -17.32
CA LEU A 79 -15.14 -13.88 -17.74
C LEU A 79 -16.02 -12.96 -16.89
N GLN A 80 -15.46 -11.81 -16.55
CA GLN A 80 -16.14 -10.69 -15.92
C GLN A 80 -16.10 -9.51 -16.90
N TYR A 81 -17.19 -8.74 -16.95
CA TYR A 81 -17.27 -7.49 -17.69
C TYR A 81 -17.17 -6.31 -16.74
N ASP A 82 -16.31 -5.35 -17.06
CA ASP A 82 -16.19 -4.05 -16.40
C ASP A 82 -16.40 -2.93 -17.42
N THR A 83 -17.13 -1.88 -17.04
CA THR A 83 -17.50 -0.83 -17.99
C THR A 83 -16.32 0.07 -18.39
N ALA A 84 -15.28 0.15 -17.56
CA ALA A 84 -14.10 0.97 -17.84
C ALA A 84 -13.04 0.20 -18.64
N THR A 85 -12.95 -1.11 -18.46
CA THR A 85 -11.84 -1.93 -18.99
C THR A 85 -12.26 -3.05 -19.94
N GLY A 86 -13.56 -3.36 -20.02
CA GLY A 86 -14.12 -4.37 -20.92
C GLY A 86 -14.19 -5.77 -20.31
N ALA A 87 -14.18 -6.80 -21.16
CA ALA A 87 -14.25 -8.20 -20.75
C ALA A 87 -12.87 -8.81 -20.51
N GLY A 88 -12.68 -9.46 -19.37
CA GLY A 88 -11.48 -10.23 -19.04
C GLY A 88 -11.76 -11.28 -17.97
N TRP A 89 -10.75 -11.97 -17.47
CA TRP A 89 -10.97 -13.03 -16.47
C TRP A 89 -11.35 -12.47 -15.09
N GLY A 90 -12.28 -13.12 -14.41
CA GLY A 90 -12.77 -12.70 -13.10
C GLY A 90 -11.86 -13.06 -11.93
N ILE A 91 -12.38 -12.87 -10.71
CA ILE A 91 -11.66 -13.01 -9.44
C ILE A 91 -11.04 -14.39 -9.19
N ALA A 92 -11.52 -15.45 -9.86
CA ALA A 92 -10.92 -16.78 -9.79
C ALA A 92 -9.44 -16.79 -10.22
N ALA A 93 -9.08 -15.91 -11.16
CA ALA A 93 -7.70 -15.70 -11.60
C ALA A 93 -6.87 -14.81 -10.65
N SER A 94 -7.44 -14.31 -9.55
CA SER A 94 -6.70 -13.50 -8.59
C SER A 94 -5.88 -14.38 -7.63
N LYS A 95 -4.57 -14.41 -7.87
CA LYS A 95 -3.61 -15.30 -7.18
C LYS A 95 -2.56 -14.55 -6.38
N GLY A 96 -2.85 -13.32 -5.99
CA GLY A 96 -1.90 -12.49 -5.25
C GLY A 96 -1.45 -13.12 -3.93
N ILE A 97 -0.23 -12.77 -3.52
CA ILE A 97 0.46 -13.36 -2.39
C ILE A 97 0.91 -12.25 -1.43
N THR A 98 0.86 -12.53 -0.14
CA THR A 98 1.26 -11.59 0.93
C THR A 98 2.58 -12.00 1.58
N ALA A 99 3.28 -12.99 1.01
CA ALA A 99 4.49 -13.60 1.57
C ALA A 99 4.32 -14.07 3.04
N GLY A 100 3.13 -14.56 3.38
CA GLY A 100 2.80 -15.07 4.72
C GLY A 100 2.20 -14.03 5.67
N ARG A 101 2.13 -12.76 5.29
CA ARG A 101 1.50 -11.71 6.11
C ARG A 101 -0.01 -11.93 6.20
N LYS A 102 -0.58 -11.62 7.37
CA LYS A 102 -2.01 -11.79 7.66
C LYS A 102 -2.88 -10.84 6.84
N GLY A 103 -4.08 -11.30 6.46
CA GLY A 103 -5.02 -10.49 5.68
C GLY A 103 -4.63 -10.30 4.21
N TYR A 104 -5.55 -9.70 3.46
CA TYR A 104 -5.46 -9.40 2.02
C TYR A 104 -6.09 -8.02 1.79
N LYS A 105 -6.38 -7.65 0.54
CA LYS A 105 -7.14 -6.43 0.20
C LYS A 105 -8.31 -6.21 1.16
N ALA A 106 -8.42 -4.97 1.67
CA ALA A 106 -9.40 -4.50 2.65
C ALA A 106 -9.20 -4.97 4.11
N ALA A 107 -8.18 -5.76 4.42
CA ALA A 107 -7.75 -6.00 5.79
C ALA A 107 -6.78 -4.89 6.27
N LEU A 108 -6.76 -4.63 7.57
CA LEU A 108 -5.79 -3.70 8.20
C LEU A 108 -4.51 -4.40 8.70
N PHE A 109 -4.47 -5.73 8.61
CA PHE A 109 -3.27 -6.53 8.82
C PHE A 109 -2.22 -6.28 7.72
N GLU A 110 -0.96 -6.65 7.95
CA GLU A 110 0.17 -6.36 7.07
C GLU A 110 -0.04 -6.85 5.64
N GLY A 111 -0.73 -7.98 5.42
CA GLY A 111 -1.04 -8.46 4.06
C GLY A 111 -2.04 -7.60 3.29
N GLY A 112 -2.77 -6.70 3.97
CA GLY A 112 -3.70 -5.75 3.36
C GLY A 112 -3.15 -4.35 3.15
N ILE A 113 -2.15 -3.93 3.95
CA ILE A 113 -1.62 -2.55 3.92
C ILE A 113 -0.11 -2.45 3.65
N ASN A 114 0.67 -3.51 3.85
CA ASN A 114 2.09 -3.55 3.53
C ASN A 114 2.27 -3.97 2.07
N VAL A 115 2.77 -3.05 1.25
CA VAL A 115 2.86 -3.19 -0.20
C VAL A 115 4.31 -3.05 -0.67
N PRO A 116 4.66 -3.58 -1.85
CA PRO A 116 5.97 -3.33 -2.44
C PRO A 116 6.22 -1.82 -2.57
N PHE A 117 7.43 -1.38 -2.26
CA PHE A 117 7.86 0.01 -2.44
C PHE A 117 9.31 0.02 -2.95
N ILE A 118 9.51 0.59 -4.14
CA ILE A 118 10.83 0.71 -4.77
C ILE A 118 11.02 2.16 -5.18
N ALA A 119 12.17 2.74 -4.84
CA ALA A 119 12.56 4.08 -5.28
C ALA A 119 13.88 4.03 -6.08
N ARG A 120 13.91 4.71 -7.23
CA ARG A 120 15.09 4.86 -8.10
C ARG A 120 15.32 6.34 -8.38
N TRP A 121 16.51 6.82 -8.06
CA TRP A 121 16.98 8.13 -8.49
C TRP A 121 18.52 8.10 -8.63
N PRO A 122 19.04 7.94 -9.87
CA PRO A 122 20.47 7.85 -10.13
C PRO A 122 21.25 9.01 -9.48
N GLY A 123 22.34 8.68 -8.80
CA GLY A 123 23.20 9.65 -8.11
C GLY A 123 22.63 10.26 -6.83
N LYS A 124 21.37 9.97 -6.47
CA LYS A 124 20.70 10.48 -5.25
C LYS A 124 20.26 9.37 -4.29
N ILE A 125 19.85 8.23 -4.82
CA ILE A 125 19.47 7.03 -4.07
C ILE A 125 20.47 5.92 -4.42
N ALA A 126 21.00 5.25 -3.39
CA ALA A 126 21.97 4.18 -3.57
C ALA A 126 21.32 2.96 -4.25
N ALA A 127 21.92 2.51 -5.36
CA ALA A 127 21.42 1.36 -6.13
C ALA A 127 21.54 0.06 -5.35
N GLY A 128 20.55 -0.84 -5.51
CA GLY A 128 20.55 -2.18 -4.93
C GLY A 128 20.49 -2.24 -3.40
N LYS A 129 20.17 -1.12 -2.73
CA LYS A 129 20.00 -1.10 -1.28
C LYS A 129 18.61 -1.54 -0.87
N ILE A 130 18.56 -2.28 0.22
CA ILE A 130 17.33 -2.74 0.88
C ILE A 130 17.30 -2.06 2.25
N ASP A 131 16.21 -1.35 2.53
CA ASP A 131 15.91 -0.79 3.85
C ASP A 131 14.81 -1.64 4.49
N ASN A 132 15.14 -2.36 5.56
CA ASN A 132 14.22 -3.20 6.32
C ASN A 132 13.74 -2.53 7.62
N THR A 133 14.07 -1.26 7.82
CA THR A 133 13.90 -0.56 9.11
C THR A 133 13.00 0.64 9.02
N SER A 134 13.06 1.39 7.92
CA SER A 134 12.26 2.61 7.78
C SER A 134 10.82 2.28 7.38
N LEU A 135 9.89 3.05 7.95
CA LEU A 135 8.47 2.97 7.63
C LEU A 135 8.07 4.17 6.76
N ILE A 136 7.54 3.86 5.57
CA ILE A 136 7.00 4.83 4.62
C ILE A 136 5.53 4.51 4.40
N SER A 137 4.69 5.54 4.40
CA SER A 137 3.27 5.42 4.03
C SER A 137 2.91 6.42 2.95
N ALA A 138 1.81 6.18 2.23
CA ALA A 138 1.36 7.06 1.14
C ALA A 138 1.19 8.53 1.57
N VAL A 139 0.81 8.78 2.83
CA VAL A 139 0.69 10.14 3.39
C VAL A 139 2.01 10.91 3.43
N ASP A 140 3.15 10.22 3.34
CA ASP A 140 4.48 10.82 3.31
C ASP A 140 4.88 11.35 1.93
N LEU A 141 4.23 10.86 0.87
CA LEU A 141 4.61 11.20 -0.49
C LEU A 141 4.46 12.70 -0.76
N LEU A 142 3.36 13.31 -0.28
CA LEU A 142 3.12 14.75 -0.46
C LEU A 142 4.24 15.62 0.17
N PRO A 143 4.52 15.55 1.48
CA PRO A 143 5.60 16.36 2.06
C PRO A 143 6.98 16.02 1.48
N THR A 144 7.22 14.76 1.10
CA THR A 144 8.47 14.35 0.44
C THR A 144 8.64 15.04 -0.91
N PHE A 145 7.60 15.04 -1.75
CA PHE A 145 7.62 15.67 -3.06
C PHE A 145 7.72 17.20 -2.95
N CYS A 146 7.03 17.81 -1.99
CA CYS A 146 7.16 19.24 -1.71
C CYS A 146 8.60 19.63 -1.35
N GLU A 147 9.26 18.88 -0.45
CA GLU A 147 10.67 19.13 -0.11
C GLU A 147 11.57 19.02 -1.34
N LEU A 148 11.41 17.96 -2.14
CA LEU A 148 12.22 17.76 -3.35
C LEU A 148 12.00 18.82 -4.43
N ALA A 149 10.77 19.32 -4.55
CA ALA A 149 10.40 20.36 -5.52
C ALA A 149 10.70 21.79 -5.02
N GLY A 150 11.12 21.96 -3.75
CA GLY A 150 11.22 23.28 -3.12
C GLY A 150 9.86 23.98 -2.98
N ALA A 151 8.76 23.23 -2.98
CA ALA A 151 7.41 23.75 -2.86
C ALA A 151 6.98 23.84 -1.39
N THR A 152 6.28 24.90 -1.04
CA THR A 152 5.70 25.07 0.30
C THR A 152 4.30 24.49 0.34
N LEU A 153 3.98 23.74 1.40
CA LEU A 153 2.60 23.33 1.67
C LEU A 153 1.69 24.55 1.91
N PRO A 154 0.39 24.47 1.56
CA PRO A 154 -0.55 25.57 1.80
C PRO A 154 -0.57 26.02 3.27
N LYS A 155 -0.74 27.33 3.49
CA LYS A 155 -0.82 27.89 4.83
C LYS A 155 -1.98 27.25 5.61
N GLY A 156 -1.67 26.69 6.78
CA GLY A 156 -2.66 26.05 7.65
C GLY A 156 -2.92 24.57 7.34
N TYR A 157 -2.42 24.03 6.22
CA TYR A 157 -2.45 22.60 5.97
C TYR A 157 -1.41 21.89 6.83
N GLN A 158 -1.85 20.88 7.58
CA GLN A 158 -0.98 20.04 8.40
C GLN A 158 -0.96 18.64 7.79
N PRO A 159 0.16 18.18 7.20
CA PRO A 159 0.22 16.85 6.62
C PRO A 159 0.21 15.78 7.72
N ASP A 160 -0.52 14.69 7.49
CA ASP A 160 -0.41 13.46 8.31
C ASP A 160 1.00 12.83 8.16
N GLY A 161 1.58 13.00 6.98
CA GLY A 161 2.92 12.53 6.64
C GLY A 161 4.06 13.33 7.25
N ILE A 162 5.27 12.80 7.03
CA ILE A 162 6.54 13.54 7.14
C ILE A 162 7.35 13.30 5.86
N SER A 163 8.28 14.20 5.56
CA SER A 163 9.19 14.01 4.43
C SER A 163 10.13 12.83 4.67
N GLN A 164 10.30 12.00 3.64
CA GLN A 164 11.14 10.80 3.63
C GLN A 164 12.41 10.99 2.79
N VAL A 165 12.77 12.22 2.40
CA VAL A 165 13.96 12.50 1.57
C VAL A 165 15.24 11.91 2.19
N GLN A 166 15.42 12.05 3.50
CA GLN A 166 16.59 11.51 4.19
C GLN A 166 16.63 9.97 4.18
N VAL A 167 15.47 9.32 4.32
CA VAL A 167 15.33 7.86 4.22
C VAL A 167 15.66 7.39 2.80
N LEU A 168 15.10 8.06 1.77
CA LEU A 168 15.42 7.75 0.37
C LEU A 168 16.92 7.90 0.07
N GLN A 169 17.60 8.87 0.68
CA GLN A 169 19.04 9.08 0.57
C GLN A 169 19.89 8.10 1.39
N GLY A 170 19.26 7.13 2.08
CA GLY A 170 19.95 6.10 2.86
C GLY A 170 20.57 6.62 4.16
N LYS A 171 20.11 7.76 4.69
CA LYS A 171 20.57 8.25 5.98
C LYS A 171 19.84 7.52 7.11
N ALA A 172 20.60 7.16 8.14
CA ALA A 172 20.15 6.28 9.21
C ALA A 172 18.82 6.75 9.83
N SER A 173 17.94 5.76 10.01
CA SER A 173 16.54 5.87 10.39
C SER A 173 16.34 6.77 11.61
N VAL A 174 15.69 7.90 11.40
CA VAL A 174 15.00 8.60 12.49
C VAL A 174 13.75 7.80 12.75
N THR A 175 13.59 7.26 13.96
CA THR A 175 12.29 6.75 14.41
C THR A 175 11.22 7.77 14.05
N ARG A 176 10.28 7.38 13.20
CA ARG A 176 9.24 8.29 12.70
C ARG A 176 8.59 9.02 13.89
N THR A 177 8.53 10.34 13.82
CA THR A 177 8.05 11.18 14.93
C THR A 177 6.52 11.26 15.02
N LYS A 178 5.82 10.92 13.94
CA LYS A 178 4.35 10.87 13.87
C LYS A 178 3.87 9.42 13.74
N PRO A 179 2.84 8.98 14.47
CA PRO A 179 2.18 7.71 14.18
C PRO A 179 1.48 7.73 12.81
N LEU A 180 1.21 6.56 12.27
CA LEU A 180 0.39 6.34 11.08
C LEU A 180 -0.96 5.75 11.49
N PHE A 181 -2.03 6.17 10.83
CA PHE A 181 -3.40 5.75 11.16
C PHE A 181 -4.12 5.23 9.92
N TRP A 182 -4.91 4.18 10.10
CA TRP A 182 -5.82 3.67 9.10
C TRP A 182 -7.22 3.51 9.71
N LYS A 183 -8.24 3.79 8.90
CA LYS A 183 -9.64 3.54 9.21
C LYS A 183 -10.26 2.72 8.07
N MET A 184 -10.95 1.64 8.42
CA MET A 184 -11.66 0.77 7.49
C MET A 184 -13.06 0.45 8.04
N GLY A 185 -13.97 0.03 7.16
CA GLY A 185 -15.35 -0.33 7.52
C GLY A 185 -15.46 -1.37 8.65
N GLY A 186 -14.44 -2.21 8.84
CA GLY A 186 -14.29 -3.17 9.96
C GLY A 186 -15.56 -3.94 10.33
N GLY A 187 -15.61 -4.46 11.57
CA GLY A 187 -16.84 -4.99 12.18
C GLY A 187 -17.44 -6.23 11.52
N LYS A 188 -16.73 -6.85 10.57
CA LYS A 188 -17.12 -8.14 9.99
C LYS A 188 -16.63 -9.24 10.91
N ASP A 189 -17.49 -10.20 11.19
CA ASP A 189 -17.11 -11.44 11.89
C ASP A 189 -16.31 -12.35 10.95
N SER A 190 -15.09 -11.92 10.64
CA SER A 190 -14.12 -12.67 9.84
C SER A 190 -12.71 -12.38 10.32
N GLU A 191 -11.84 -13.38 10.20
CA GLU A 191 -10.50 -13.41 10.81
C GLU A 191 -9.67 -12.14 10.60
N PHE A 192 -9.73 -11.52 9.42
CA PHE A 192 -8.90 -10.36 9.06
C PHE A 192 -9.65 -9.04 8.85
N HIS A 193 -10.98 -9.01 9.01
CA HIS A 193 -11.80 -7.81 8.75
C HIS A 193 -12.61 -7.32 9.96
N TRP A 194 -12.28 -7.80 11.16
CA TRP A 194 -12.89 -7.33 12.39
C TRP A 194 -12.43 -5.91 12.77
N ALA A 195 -11.16 -5.56 12.48
CA ALA A 195 -10.56 -4.31 12.90
C ALA A 195 -11.14 -3.11 12.12
N ASN A 196 -11.50 -2.06 12.85
CA ASN A 196 -11.93 -0.78 12.29
C ASN A 196 -10.76 0.20 12.14
N TYR A 197 -9.76 0.07 13.01
CA TYR A 197 -8.60 0.96 13.05
C TYR A 197 -7.30 0.19 13.16
N ALA A 198 -6.26 0.72 12.54
CA ALA A 198 -4.88 0.36 12.79
C ALA A 198 -4.06 1.60 13.09
N VAL A 199 -3.12 1.48 14.03
CA VAL A 199 -2.15 2.53 14.36
C VAL A 199 -0.76 1.95 14.35
N VAL A 200 0.16 2.57 13.62
CA VAL A 200 1.59 2.24 13.72
C VAL A 200 2.30 3.40 14.39
N ASP A 201 2.80 3.16 15.58
CA ASP A 201 3.57 4.12 16.38
C ASP A 201 4.98 3.57 16.60
N GLN A 202 5.94 4.12 15.88
CA GLN A 202 7.29 3.58 15.77
C GLN A 202 7.25 2.13 15.25
N ARG A 203 7.66 1.15 16.05
CA ARG A 203 7.63 -0.29 15.71
C ARG A 203 6.35 -1.01 16.12
N TRP A 204 5.45 -0.33 16.83
CA TRP A 204 4.28 -0.95 17.43
C TRP A 204 3.07 -0.75 16.55
N LYS A 205 2.43 -1.85 16.16
CA LYS A 205 1.17 -1.82 15.40
C LYS A 205 0.03 -2.29 16.29
N LEU A 206 -0.96 -1.44 16.46
CA LEU A 206 -2.19 -1.74 17.17
C LEU A 206 -3.34 -1.90 16.17
N LEU A 207 -4.15 -2.94 16.34
CA LEU A 207 -5.41 -3.17 15.62
C LEU A 207 -6.56 -3.14 16.63
N THR A 208 -7.68 -2.48 16.30
CA THR A 208 -8.80 -2.38 17.24
C THR A 208 -10.17 -2.28 16.57
N THR A 209 -11.20 -2.79 17.25
CA THR A 209 -12.60 -2.45 16.96
C THR A 209 -12.89 -1.00 17.28
N ALA A 210 -13.98 -0.47 16.73
CA ALA A 210 -14.37 0.93 16.93
C ALA A 210 -14.65 1.29 18.40
N ASP A 211 -15.08 0.33 19.21
CA ASP A 211 -15.36 0.48 20.64
C ASP A 211 -14.18 0.06 21.54
N ALA A 212 -13.03 -0.25 20.95
CA ALA A 212 -11.83 -0.72 21.63
C ALA A 212 -12.02 -1.97 22.52
N LYS A 213 -13.07 -2.76 22.31
CA LYS A 213 -13.29 -4.02 23.06
C LYS A 213 -12.41 -5.16 22.60
N ARG A 214 -12.02 -5.18 21.33
CA ARG A 214 -11.00 -6.10 20.82
C ARG A 214 -9.81 -5.28 20.36
N VAL A 215 -8.64 -5.62 20.90
CA VAL A 215 -7.36 -4.99 20.60
C VAL A 215 -6.32 -6.09 20.41
N GLU A 216 -5.49 -5.95 19.38
CA GLU A 216 -4.27 -6.75 19.19
C GLU A 216 -3.09 -5.77 19.05
N LEU A 217 -1.92 -6.14 19.58
CA LEU A 217 -0.70 -5.33 19.52
C LEU A 217 0.48 -6.17 19.03
N TYR A 218 1.17 -5.70 18.00
CA TYR A 218 2.30 -6.38 17.38
C TYR A 218 3.56 -5.50 17.36
N ASP A 219 4.71 -6.14 17.53
CA ASP A 219 6.01 -5.53 17.24
C ASP A 219 6.39 -5.82 15.78
N ILE A 220 5.97 -4.99 14.83
CA ILE A 220 6.13 -5.29 13.41
C ILE A 220 7.58 -5.27 12.91
N ALA A 221 8.52 -4.77 13.72
CA ALA A 221 9.95 -4.85 13.42
C ALA A 221 10.52 -6.25 13.74
N ALA A 222 10.04 -6.89 14.81
CA ALA A 222 10.46 -8.24 15.20
C ALA A 222 9.54 -9.35 14.64
N ASP A 223 8.27 -9.01 14.40
CA ASP A 223 7.20 -9.91 13.99
C ASP A 223 6.41 -9.30 12.81
N PRO A 224 7.00 -9.25 11.60
CA PRO A 224 6.35 -8.69 10.41
C PRO A 224 5.15 -9.51 9.92
N LEU A 225 4.93 -10.70 10.48
CA LEU A 225 3.82 -11.60 10.14
C LEU A 225 2.65 -11.47 11.13
N GLU A 226 2.78 -10.62 12.16
CA GLU A 226 1.77 -10.36 13.19
C GLU A 226 1.34 -11.65 13.91
N MET A 227 2.29 -12.53 14.24
CA MET A 227 2.05 -13.85 14.82
C MET A 227 1.81 -13.83 16.33
N GLN A 228 2.46 -12.93 17.07
CA GLN A 228 2.38 -12.85 18.52
C GLN A 228 1.68 -11.58 18.97
N ASP A 229 0.44 -11.72 19.47
CA ASP A 229 -0.27 -10.63 20.12
C ASP A 229 0.30 -10.34 21.51
N LEU A 230 0.76 -9.11 21.71
CA LEU A 230 1.40 -8.61 22.93
C LEU A 230 0.48 -7.67 23.74
N ALA A 231 -0.79 -7.53 23.37
CA ALA A 231 -1.69 -6.56 23.99
C ALA A 231 -1.81 -6.74 25.52
N ALA A 232 -1.93 -7.99 25.98
CA ALA A 232 -2.03 -8.31 27.41
C ALA A 232 -0.71 -8.03 28.17
N GLU A 233 0.44 -8.30 27.52
CA GLU A 233 1.77 -8.13 28.11
C GLU A 233 2.22 -6.65 28.14
N LYS A 234 1.65 -5.82 27.27
CA LYS A 234 2.02 -4.40 27.09
C LYS A 234 0.84 -3.46 27.25
N ALA A 235 0.04 -3.67 28.29
CA ALA A 235 -1.19 -2.90 28.55
C ALA A 235 -0.97 -1.37 28.58
N ASP A 236 0.14 -0.89 29.17
CA ASP A 236 0.44 0.55 29.20
C ASP A 236 0.70 1.12 27.79
N MET A 237 1.33 0.33 26.92
CA MET A 237 1.58 0.71 25.54
C MET A 237 0.29 0.73 24.72
N VAL A 238 -0.57 -0.28 24.90
CA VAL A 238 -1.92 -0.30 24.32
C VAL A 238 -2.67 0.97 24.72
N LYS A 239 -2.69 1.30 26.01
CA LYS A 239 -3.36 2.51 26.52
C LYS A 239 -2.81 3.79 25.86
N GLY A 240 -1.50 3.90 25.72
CA GLY A 240 -0.85 5.04 25.07
C GLY A 240 -1.22 5.18 23.59
N ILE A 241 -1.21 4.07 22.84
CA ILE A 241 -1.54 4.08 21.41
C ILE A 241 -3.04 4.31 21.18
N VAL A 242 -3.92 3.74 22.02
CA VAL A 242 -5.36 4.02 21.97
C VAL A 242 -5.65 5.50 22.26
N ALA A 243 -4.96 6.12 23.21
CA ALA A 243 -5.11 7.56 23.46
C ALA A 243 -4.72 8.40 22.23
N LYS A 244 -3.65 8.01 21.50
CA LYS A 244 -3.27 8.65 20.22
C LYS A 244 -4.35 8.46 19.15
N LEU A 245 -4.95 7.27 19.07
CA LEU A 245 -6.05 6.98 18.15
C LEU A 245 -7.27 7.87 18.42
N GLU A 246 -7.69 8.00 19.68
CA GLU A 246 -8.83 8.84 20.05
C GLU A 246 -8.55 10.32 19.77
N ALA A 247 -7.33 10.80 20.03
CA ALA A 247 -6.92 12.15 19.66
C ALA A 247 -6.99 12.38 18.14
N TRP A 248 -6.52 11.42 17.32
CA TRP A 248 -6.62 11.51 15.86
C TRP A 248 -8.07 11.47 15.38
N LYS A 249 -8.91 10.59 15.93
CA LYS A 249 -10.35 10.52 15.60
C LYS A 249 -11.05 11.87 15.83
N ALA A 250 -10.68 12.59 16.90
CA ALA A 250 -11.22 13.91 17.20
C ALA A 250 -10.81 15.00 16.17
N THR A 251 -9.78 14.76 15.36
CA THR A 251 -9.39 15.66 14.25
C THR A 251 -10.08 15.37 12.93
N LEU A 252 -10.73 14.21 12.79
CA LEU A 252 -11.36 13.82 11.53
C LEU A 252 -12.64 14.62 11.30
N PRO A 253 -12.92 15.05 10.05
CA PRO A 253 -14.18 15.68 9.73
C PRO A 253 -15.33 14.65 9.85
N GLU A 254 -16.47 15.07 10.41
CA GLU A 254 -17.66 14.22 10.53
C GLU A 254 -18.29 13.88 9.17
N LYS A 255 -18.14 14.79 8.21
CA LYS A 255 -18.62 14.67 6.83
C LYS A 255 -17.65 15.39 5.89
N PRO A 256 -17.57 15.00 4.61
CA PRO A 256 -16.89 15.82 3.61
C PRO A 256 -17.45 17.25 3.68
N SER A 257 -16.56 18.23 3.79
CA SER A 257 -16.93 19.65 3.82
C SER A 257 -16.15 20.40 2.75
N GLY A 258 -16.79 21.42 2.17
CA GLY A 258 -16.22 22.23 1.10
C GLY A 258 -16.37 21.62 -0.30
N ASP A 259 -15.98 22.40 -1.31
CA ASP A 259 -15.87 21.94 -2.69
C ASP A 259 -14.53 21.18 -2.82
N VAL A 260 -14.60 19.85 -2.77
CA VAL A 260 -13.41 18.96 -2.73
C VAL A 260 -12.82 18.69 -4.11
N PHE A 261 -13.38 19.31 -5.15
CA PHE A 261 -12.81 19.32 -6.48
C PHE A 261 -12.15 20.67 -6.73
N SER A 262 -10.92 20.61 -7.22
CA SER A 262 -10.20 21.83 -7.56
C SER A 262 -10.91 22.52 -8.74
N ALA A 263 -10.89 23.86 -8.77
CA ALA A 263 -11.52 24.65 -9.82
C ALA A 263 -10.93 24.33 -11.22
N GLU A 264 -9.70 23.81 -11.24
CA GLU A 264 -8.96 23.33 -12.39
C GLU A 264 -9.54 22.03 -12.97
N ARG A 265 -10.38 21.28 -12.25
CA ARG A 265 -11.08 20.11 -12.80
C ARG A 265 -12.08 20.48 -13.89
N SER A 266 -12.50 21.75 -13.93
CA SER A 266 -13.45 22.28 -14.92
C SER A 266 -12.76 22.88 -16.16
N GLN A 267 -11.42 22.79 -16.27
CA GLN A 267 -10.63 23.29 -17.41
C GLN A 267 -10.31 22.18 -18.42
#